data_AF-A0A1V5URM5-F1
#
_entry.id   AF-A0A1V5URM5-F1
#
_cell.length_a   1.000
_cell.length_b   1.000
_cell.length_c   1.000
_cell.angle_alpha   90.00
_cell.angle_beta   90.00
_cell.angle_gamma   90.00
#
_symmetry.space_group_name_H-M   'P 1'
#
loop_
_entity.id
_entity.type
_entity.pdbx_description
1 polymer ?
#
loop_
_entity_poly.entity_id
_entity_poly.type
_entity_poly.pdbx_seq_one_letter_code
_entity_poly.pdbx_strand_id
1 'polypeptide(L)'
;MKKISNSIFLAIFTVIIIFAAAWCRTDRAAAAEKAIPPFLQIVNKHIVNYFYRLGVELAHTTDHIASQGINAPESRKEILEICKKYPYITNCAIVSPDGKLAVIEPAEFKSSEGMDISGQAHYVRLKETRKPILSDIFESVQKFKSVSLHYPVIGENSKFIGSVSILIKPELFFHDILSPLISGLPVTVLLVQTDGVLLFSQAREEIAQNIFEKNMFKNIKNFEEIAAAIKRDESGSAELIFAGGPGASTSEAALAGEVKRNVYWLTCGLFDTKWRLIMASNSNIENLLEKDVSSLEETEKKLSSAAEALINEPGFISCVETLNAEAAQGMIKSFYENNPQIYSAQWIDKNIISRGGYPVEKSFKDYDYKPIKTPRDKIFVDSFASGAFKSFSLQLVEGGTGKFYLYPVKSGGKMVGMFYYIIKVK
;
A
#
# COMPACT_ATOMS: atom_id res chain seq x y z
N MET A 1 16.84 51.07 -46.83
CA MET A 1 15.77 51.27 -45.83
C MET A 1 14.77 50.14 -46.05
N LYS A 2 14.37 49.27 -45.13
CA LYS A 2 14.43 49.21 -43.66
C LYS A 2 14.73 47.76 -43.24
N LYS A 3 15.56 47.63 -42.19
CA LYS A 3 15.73 46.44 -41.36
C LYS A 3 14.37 45.98 -40.80
N ILE A 4 13.69 45.05 -41.45
CA ILE A 4 12.56 44.31 -40.88
C ILE A 4 12.67 42.87 -41.39
N SER A 5 13.49 42.04 -40.76
CA SER A 5 13.47 40.60 -41.06
C SER A 5 14.08 39.69 -39.99
N ASN A 6 14.82 40.20 -38.99
CA ASN A 6 15.40 39.34 -37.96
C ASN A 6 14.65 39.38 -36.61
N SER A 7 13.79 40.36 -36.35
CA SER A 7 13.05 40.46 -35.08
C SER A 7 11.72 39.69 -35.10
N ILE A 8 11.08 39.50 -36.26
CA ILE A 8 9.80 38.77 -36.38
C ILE A 8 10.03 37.25 -36.34
N PHE A 9 11.14 36.77 -36.93
CA PHE A 9 11.48 35.34 -36.91
C PHE A 9 11.90 34.86 -35.51
N LEU A 10 12.55 35.72 -34.72
CA LEU A 10 12.93 35.42 -33.33
C LEU A 10 11.71 35.37 -32.40
N ALA A 11 10.71 36.25 -32.60
CA ALA A 11 9.48 36.28 -31.81
C ALA A 11 8.56 35.07 -32.08
N ILE A 12 8.47 34.60 -33.32
CA ILE A 12 7.68 33.41 -33.67
C ILE A 12 8.30 32.14 -33.07
N PHE A 13 9.64 32.04 -33.05
CA PHE A 13 10.34 30.90 -32.45
C PHE A 13 10.25 30.90 -30.91
N THR A 14 10.23 32.07 -30.25
CA THR A 14 9.99 32.14 -28.80
C THR A 14 8.56 31.78 -28.44
N VAL A 15 7.57 32.21 -29.22
CA VAL A 15 6.16 31.84 -28.99
C VAL A 15 5.93 30.34 -29.20
N ILE A 16 6.56 29.70 -30.20
CA ILE A 16 6.46 28.25 -30.41
C ILE A 16 7.18 27.45 -29.30
N ILE A 17 8.32 27.92 -28.80
CA ILE A 17 9.01 27.27 -27.66
C ILE A 17 8.22 27.46 -26.35
N ILE A 18 7.57 28.60 -26.13
CA ILE A 18 6.70 28.83 -24.97
C ILE A 18 5.43 27.99 -25.05
N PHE A 19 4.80 27.86 -26.23
CA PHE A 19 3.65 26.98 -26.43
C PHE A 19 4.04 25.50 -26.33
N ALA A 20 5.19 25.07 -26.88
CA ALA A 20 5.68 23.69 -26.74
C ALA A 20 6.10 23.37 -25.29
N ALA A 21 6.66 24.33 -24.55
CA ALA A 21 6.98 24.15 -23.13
C ALA A 21 5.71 24.16 -22.25
N ALA A 22 4.67 24.92 -22.60
CA ALA A 22 3.38 24.90 -21.92
C ALA A 22 2.58 23.62 -22.22
N TRP A 23 2.62 23.12 -23.46
CA TRP A 23 2.00 21.86 -23.88
C TRP A 23 2.73 20.64 -23.29
N CYS A 24 4.06 20.65 -23.28
CA CYS A 24 4.87 19.58 -22.68
C CYS A 24 4.81 19.59 -21.13
N ARG A 25 4.56 20.76 -20.50
CA ARG A 25 4.28 20.85 -19.06
C ARG A 25 2.89 20.33 -18.70
N THR A 26 1.87 20.65 -19.49
CA THR A 26 0.49 20.17 -19.25
C THR A 26 0.38 18.66 -19.48
N ASP A 27 1.03 18.10 -20.51
CA ASP A 27 1.08 16.65 -20.72
C ASP A 27 1.91 15.92 -19.67
N ARG A 28 3.04 16.49 -19.19
CA ARG A 28 3.79 15.90 -18.05
C ARG A 28 3.05 15.99 -16.74
N ALA A 29 2.34 17.08 -16.46
CA ALA A 29 1.54 17.22 -15.25
C ALA A 29 0.36 16.23 -15.27
N ALA A 30 -0.37 16.13 -16.38
CA ALA A 30 -1.45 15.16 -16.55
C ALA A 30 -0.95 13.69 -16.55
N ALA A 31 0.24 13.42 -17.09
CA ALA A 31 0.87 12.10 -17.03
C ALA A 31 1.45 11.77 -15.64
N ALA A 32 1.96 12.75 -14.91
CA ALA A 32 2.42 12.59 -13.52
C ALA A 32 1.26 12.39 -12.54
N GLU A 33 0.09 12.99 -12.82
CA GLU A 33 -1.14 12.82 -12.05
C GLU A 33 -1.76 11.42 -12.24
N LYS A 34 -1.51 10.76 -13.38
CA LYS A 34 -1.94 9.38 -13.66
C LYS A 34 -0.89 8.31 -13.32
N ALA A 35 0.31 8.71 -12.90
CA ALA A 35 1.37 7.77 -12.55
C ALA A 35 1.04 6.99 -11.27
N ILE A 36 1.38 5.71 -11.24
CA ILE A 36 1.17 4.84 -10.07
C ILE A 36 1.93 5.43 -8.87
N PRO A 37 1.27 5.70 -7.74
CA PRO A 37 1.94 6.28 -6.57
C PRO A 37 3.11 5.40 -6.12
N PRO A 38 4.26 6.00 -5.76
CA PRO A 38 5.43 5.24 -5.30
C PRO A 38 5.13 4.31 -4.12
N PHE A 39 4.17 4.68 -3.27
CA PHE A 39 3.73 3.85 -2.15
C PHE A 39 3.20 2.49 -2.60
N LEU A 40 2.42 2.43 -3.69
CA LEU A 40 1.90 1.15 -4.19
C LEU A 40 3.03 0.23 -4.67
N GLN A 41 4.10 0.80 -5.22
CA GLN A 41 5.30 0.06 -5.59
C GLN A 41 6.07 -0.45 -4.37
N ILE A 42 6.11 0.32 -3.28
CA ILE A 42 6.69 -0.12 -2.00
C ILE A 42 5.93 -1.32 -1.47
N VAL A 43 4.59 -1.28 -1.48
CA VAL A 43 3.73 -2.40 -1.06
C VAL A 43 4.00 -3.64 -1.94
N ASN A 44 4.05 -3.49 -3.25
CA ASN A 44 4.40 -4.58 -4.17
C ASN A 44 5.77 -5.21 -3.83
N LYS A 45 6.81 -4.37 -3.72
CA LYS A 45 8.16 -4.82 -3.37
C LYS A 45 8.19 -5.52 -2.01
N HIS A 46 7.37 -5.07 -1.06
CA HIS A 46 7.24 -5.70 0.24
C HIS A 46 6.70 -7.14 0.13
N ILE A 47 5.61 -7.34 -0.62
CA ILE A 47 5.04 -8.67 -0.91
C ILE A 47 6.08 -9.58 -1.56
N VAL A 48 6.72 -9.11 -2.64
CA VAL A 48 7.72 -9.89 -3.39
C VAL A 48 8.90 -10.28 -2.51
N ASN A 49 9.39 -9.37 -1.67
CA ASN A 49 10.51 -9.64 -0.76
C ASN A 49 10.14 -10.68 0.31
N TYR A 50 8.92 -10.66 0.83
CA TYR A 50 8.47 -11.67 1.80
C TYR A 50 8.44 -13.06 1.18
N PHE A 51 7.84 -13.19 -0.01
CA PHE A 51 7.83 -14.45 -0.74
C PHE A 51 9.24 -14.91 -1.15
N TYR A 52 10.11 -13.99 -1.56
CA TYR A 52 11.50 -14.33 -1.88
C TYR A 52 12.23 -14.95 -0.69
N ARG A 53 12.11 -14.36 0.51
CA ARG A 53 12.72 -14.90 1.74
C ARG A 53 12.19 -16.29 2.07
N LEU A 54 10.87 -16.47 2.00
CA LEU A 54 10.23 -17.76 2.25
C LEU A 54 10.67 -18.81 1.20
N GLY A 55 10.80 -18.40 -0.05
CA GLY A 55 11.29 -19.24 -1.13
C GLY A 55 12.75 -19.65 -1.00
N VAL A 56 13.63 -18.76 -0.52
CA VAL A 56 15.02 -19.10 -0.20
C VAL A 56 15.09 -20.13 0.92
N GLU A 57 14.29 -19.95 1.98
CA GLU A 57 14.22 -20.92 3.08
C GLU A 57 13.78 -22.30 2.59
N LEU A 58 12.72 -22.35 1.76
CA LEU A 58 12.25 -23.60 1.16
C LEU A 58 13.26 -24.26 0.21
N ALA A 59 13.98 -23.48 -0.59
CA ALA A 59 15.00 -24.00 -1.48
C ALA A 59 16.10 -24.73 -0.70
N HIS A 60 16.60 -24.13 0.38
CA HIS A 60 17.59 -24.76 1.26
C HIS A 60 17.07 -26.06 1.87
N THR A 61 15.81 -26.06 2.33
CA THR A 61 15.18 -27.28 2.84
C THR A 61 15.07 -28.35 1.78
N THR A 62 14.72 -28.02 0.53
CA THR A 62 14.68 -29.01 -0.53
C THR A 62 16.05 -29.60 -0.86
N ASP A 63 17.13 -28.83 -0.75
CA ASP A 63 18.50 -29.32 -0.97
C ASP A 63 18.92 -30.33 0.11
N HIS A 64 18.62 -30.03 1.39
CA HIS A 64 18.88 -30.96 2.48
C HIS A 64 18.06 -32.25 2.34
N ILE A 65 16.77 -32.13 2.04
CA ILE A 65 15.87 -33.28 1.83
C ILE A 65 16.33 -34.12 0.63
N ALA A 66 16.87 -33.49 -0.43
CA ALA A 66 17.42 -34.22 -1.56
C ALA A 66 18.59 -35.13 -1.14
N SER A 67 19.42 -34.69 -0.18
CA SER A 67 20.55 -35.47 0.33
C SER A 67 20.16 -36.57 1.34
N GLN A 68 19.12 -36.32 2.15
CA GLN A 68 18.70 -37.22 3.24
C GLN A 68 17.67 -38.25 2.77
N GLY A 69 16.85 -37.88 1.79
CA GLY A 69 15.73 -38.66 1.28
C GLY A 69 14.39 -38.23 1.88
N ILE A 70 13.36 -38.20 1.04
CA ILE A 70 12.02 -37.67 1.36
C ILE A 70 11.28 -38.34 2.55
N ASN A 71 11.71 -39.53 2.97
CA ASN A 71 11.12 -40.29 4.07
C ASN A 71 12.00 -40.30 5.33
N ALA A 72 13.12 -39.57 5.34
CA ALA A 72 14.03 -39.53 6.48
C ALA A 72 13.38 -38.82 7.68
N PRO A 73 13.58 -39.29 8.93
CA PRO A 73 13.13 -38.59 10.13
C PRO A 73 13.62 -37.13 10.21
N GLU A 74 14.83 -36.88 9.71
CA GLU A 74 15.45 -35.55 9.63
C GLU A 74 14.66 -34.63 8.70
N SER A 75 14.25 -35.12 7.53
CA SER A 75 13.44 -34.35 6.57
C SER A 75 12.07 -33.97 7.14
N ARG A 76 11.43 -34.86 7.92
CA ARG A 76 10.20 -34.52 8.65
C ARG A 76 10.42 -33.41 9.67
N LYS A 77 11.54 -33.47 10.41
CA LYS A 77 11.88 -32.45 11.39
C LYS A 77 12.09 -31.07 10.74
N GLU A 78 12.77 -31.03 9.60
CA GLU A 78 13.02 -29.76 8.88
C GLU A 78 11.72 -29.07 8.43
N ILE A 79 10.78 -29.80 7.83
CA ILE A 79 9.51 -29.19 7.41
C ILE A 79 8.66 -28.74 8.63
N LEU A 80 8.75 -29.45 9.77
CA LEU A 80 8.07 -29.07 11.02
C LEU A 80 8.60 -27.73 11.56
N GLU A 81 9.92 -27.51 11.49
CA GLU A 81 10.56 -26.27 11.94
C GLU A 81 10.07 -25.06 11.12
N ILE A 82 10.02 -25.19 9.79
CA ILE A 82 9.46 -24.15 8.90
C ILE A 82 8.00 -23.88 9.24
N CYS A 83 7.21 -24.94 9.43
CA CYS A 83 5.79 -24.85 9.76
C CYS A 83 5.52 -24.08 11.04
N LYS A 84 6.31 -24.34 12.09
CA LYS A 84 6.14 -23.69 13.40
C LYS A 84 6.63 -22.25 13.42
N LYS A 85 7.52 -21.88 12.51
CA LYS A 85 8.14 -20.56 12.47
C LYS A 85 7.16 -19.46 12.11
N TYR A 86 6.12 -19.78 11.32
CA TYR A 86 5.21 -18.78 10.76
C TYR A 86 3.74 -19.13 11.06
N PRO A 87 2.99 -18.26 11.78
CA PRO A 87 1.63 -18.57 12.22
C PRO A 87 0.60 -18.65 11.09
N TYR A 88 0.93 -18.13 9.91
CA TYR A 88 0.09 -18.19 8.71
C TYR A 88 0.29 -19.47 7.88
N ILE A 89 1.33 -20.26 8.17
CA ILE A 89 1.53 -21.59 7.57
C ILE A 89 0.69 -22.58 8.37
N THR A 90 -0.25 -23.24 7.70
CA THR A 90 -1.13 -24.21 8.34
C THR A 90 -0.49 -25.58 8.40
N ASN A 91 0.11 -26.02 7.31
CA ASN A 91 0.88 -27.25 7.25
C ASN A 91 1.97 -27.17 6.20
N CYS A 92 2.88 -28.14 6.28
CA CYS A 92 4.02 -28.33 5.40
C CYS A 92 4.05 -29.80 5.05
N ALA A 93 4.31 -30.11 3.80
CA ALA A 93 4.33 -31.49 3.35
C ALA A 93 5.50 -31.78 2.42
N ILE A 94 6.06 -32.97 2.56
CA ILE A 94 6.87 -33.59 1.53
C ILE A 94 5.93 -34.42 0.66
N VAL A 95 5.95 -34.15 -0.64
CA VAL A 95 5.12 -34.80 -1.65
C VAL A 95 6.01 -35.70 -2.48
N SER A 96 5.61 -36.95 -2.67
CA SER A 96 6.31 -37.92 -3.50
C SER A 96 6.24 -37.55 -5.00
N PRO A 97 7.03 -38.20 -5.90
CA PRO A 97 7.00 -37.94 -7.34
C PRO A 97 5.67 -38.25 -8.05
N ASP A 98 4.88 -39.14 -7.45
CA ASP A 98 3.53 -39.50 -7.92
C ASP A 98 2.44 -38.58 -7.38
N GLY A 99 2.78 -37.59 -6.54
CA GLY A 99 1.83 -36.58 -6.05
C GLY A 99 1.11 -36.97 -4.77
N LYS A 100 1.66 -37.90 -3.98
CA LYS A 100 1.09 -38.26 -2.67
C LYS A 100 1.79 -37.52 -1.55
N LEU A 101 1.03 -37.15 -0.52
CA LEU A 101 1.59 -36.55 0.69
C LEU A 101 2.38 -37.63 1.47
N ALA A 102 3.70 -37.67 1.31
CA ALA A 102 4.56 -38.65 1.96
C ALA A 102 4.76 -38.36 3.45
N VAL A 103 4.92 -37.08 3.77
CA VAL A 103 5.04 -36.56 5.13
C VAL A 103 4.23 -35.28 5.21
N ILE A 104 3.48 -35.08 6.28
CA ILE A 104 2.82 -33.81 6.57
C ILE A 104 2.97 -33.44 8.05
N GLU A 105 3.19 -32.16 8.29
CA GLU A 105 3.34 -31.58 9.62
C GLU A 105 2.53 -30.28 9.73
N PRO A 106 2.02 -29.90 10.91
CA PRO A 106 2.14 -30.61 12.20
C PRO A 106 1.33 -31.93 12.29
N ALA A 107 1.61 -32.73 13.32
CA ALA A 107 1.03 -34.06 13.56
C ALA A 107 -0.51 -34.13 13.54
N GLU A 108 -1.22 -33.03 13.78
CA GLU A 108 -2.68 -32.93 13.63
C GLU A 108 -3.16 -33.20 12.20
N PHE A 109 -2.30 -32.98 11.19
CA PHE A 109 -2.61 -33.26 9.78
C PHE A 109 -2.18 -34.65 9.31
N LYS A 110 -1.61 -35.49 10.19
CA LYS A 110 -1.04 -36.81 9.83
C LYS A 110 -2.04 -37.73 9.13
N SER A 111 -3.34 -37.56 9.37
CA SER A 111 -4.41 -38.28 8.66
C SER A 111 -4.45 -38.00 7.14
N SER A 112 -3.76 -36.96 6.67
CA SER A 112 -3.63 -36.63 5.25
C SER A 112 -2.46 -37.35 4.57
N GLU A 113 -1.57 -38.04 5.29
CA GLU A 113 -0.49 -38.82 4.68
C GLU A 113 -1.08 -39.89 3.74
N GLY A 114 -0.51 -40.00 2.53
CA GLY A 114 -0.98 -40.88 1.47
C GLY A 114 -2.11 -40.30 0.59
N MET A 115 -2.71 -39.17 0.95
CA MET A 115 -3.68 -38.50 0.07
C MET A 115 -3.00 -38.03 -1.22
N ASP A 116 -3.75 -38.12 -2.32
CA ASP A 116 -3.28 -37.80 -3.67
C ASP A 116 -3.64 -36.36 -4.05
N ILE A 117 -2.63 -35.57 -4.41
CA ILE A 117 -2.75 -34.20 -4.92
C ILE A 117 -2.27 -34.07 -6.38
N SER A 118 -1.98 -35.18 -7.05
CA SER A 118 -1.42 -35.21 -8.41
C SER A 118 -2.30 -34.50 -9.45
N GLY A 119 -3.61 -34.45 -9.23
CA GLY A 119 -4.57 -33.74 -10.07
C GLY A 119 -4.72 -32.24 -9.77
N GLN A 120 -4.07 -31.72 -8.73
CA GLN A 120 -4.16 -30.29 -8.40
C GLN A 120 -3.31 -29.47 -9.38
N ALA A 121 -3.89 -28.41 -9.94
CA ALA A 121 -3.29 -27.64 -11.03
C ALA A 121 -1.87 -27.11 -10.74
N HIS A 122 -1.57 -26.75 -9.49
CA HIS A 122 -0.23 -26.31 -9.11
C HIS A 122 0.78 -27.46 -9.06
N TYR A 123 0.38 -28.67 -8.64
CA TYR A 123 1.27 -29.83 -8.63
C TYR A 123 1.55 -30.35 -10.05
N VAL A 124 0.53 -30.36 -10.92
CA VAL A 124 0.69 -30.67 -12.36
C VAL A 124 1.75 -29.77 -12.98
N ARG A 125 1.61 -28.44 -12.81
CA ARG A 125 2.60 -27.45 -13.30
C ARG A 125 3.99 -27.66 -12.71
N LEU A 126 4.08 -27.96 -11.41
CA LEU A 126 5.37 -28.22 -10.76
C LEU A 126 6.06 -29.43 -11.37
N LYS A 127 5.33 -30.51 -11.65
CA LYS A 127 5.88 -31.74 -12.23
C LYS A 127 6.36 -31.54 -13.66
N GLU A 128 5.60 -30.77 -14.45
CA GLU A 128 5.94 -30.43 -15.83
C GLU A 128 7.17 -29.52 -15.91
N THR A 129 7.21 -28.46 -15.10
CA THR A 129 8.24 -27.43 -15.18
C THR A 129 9.49 -27.75 -14.37
N ARG A 130 9.35 -28.56 -13.31
CA ARG A 130 10.37 -28.82 -12.28
C ARG A 130 10.96 -27.53 -11.71
N LYS A 131 10.11 -26.51 -11.58
CA LYS A 131 10.43 -25.20 -10.99
C LYS A 131 9.54 -24.93 -9.78
N PRO A 132 9.96 -24.04 -8.87
CA PRO A 132 9.08 -23.56 -7.83
C PRO A 132 7.78 -22.96 -8.39
N ILE A 133 6.66 -23.22 -7.72
CA ILE A 133 5.33 -22.76 -8.12
C ILE A 133 4.62 -22.19 -6.88
N LEU A 134 3.88 -21.11 -7.09
CA LEU A 134 2.88 -20.61 -6.14
C LEU A 134 1.50 -20.91 -6.75
N SER A 135 0.55 -21.44 -5.98
CA SER A 135 -0.81 -21.68 -6.47
C SER A 135 -1.66 -20.40 -6.43
N ASP A 136 -2.74 -20.38 -7.20
CA ASP A 136 -3.91 -19.57 -6.87
C ASP A 136 -4.57 -20.07 -5.58
N ILE A 137 -5.56 -19.34 -5.06
CA ILE A 137 -6.37 -19.85 -3.96
C ILE A 137 -7.15 -21.09 -4.42
N PHE A 138 -7.08 -22.18 -3.66
CA PHE A 138 -7.77 -23.43 -3.96
C PHE A 138 -8.25 -24.09 -2.66
N GLU A 139 -9.14 -25.07 -2.77
CA GLU A 139 -9.55 -25.90 -1.64
C GLU A 139 -8.56 -27.07 -1.48
N SER A 140 -7.90 -27.15 -0.32
CA SER A 140 -6.95 -28.22 -0.01
C SER A 140 -7.64 -29.56 0.23
N VAL A 141 -6.88 -30.68 0.21
CA VAL A 141 -7.42 -32.00 0.59
C VAL A 141 -7.85 -32.04 2.07
N GLN A 142 -7.36 -31.11 2.87
CA GLN A 142 -7.79 -30.86 4.25
C GLN A 142 -9.07 -30.00 4.36
N LYS A 143 -9.70 -29.64 3.24
CA LYS A 143 -11.00 -28.95 3.15
C LYS A 143 -11.01 -27.51 3.67
N PHE A 144 -9.96 -26.76 3.39
CA PHE A 144 -9.95 -25.31 3.61
C PHE A 144 -9.29 -24.57 2.45
N LYS A 145 -9.69 -23.30 2.25
CA LYS A 145 -9.12 -22.44 1.20
C LYS A 145 -7.70 -22.04 1.56
N SER A 146 -6.78 -22.15 0.61
CA SER A 146 -5.36 -21.86 0.83
C SER A 146 -4.61 -21.51 -0.44
N VAL A 147 -3.42 -20.94 -0.25
CA VAL A 147 -2.40 -20.79 -1.28
C VAL A 147 -1.24 -21.71 -0.92
N SER A 148 -0.69 -22.43 -1.89
CA SER A 148 0.43 -23.34 -1.68
C SER A 148 1.68 -22.85 -2.41
N LEU A 149 2.80 -22.81 -1.71
CA LEU A 149 4.13 -22.57 -2.29
C LEU A 149 4.87 -23.91 -2.32
N HIS A 150 5.20 -24.39 -3.51
CA HIS A 150 5.92 -25.65 -3.70
C HIS A 150 7.30 -25.42 -4.29
N TYR A 151 8.27 -26.17 -3.76
CA TYR A 151 9.62 -26.27 -4.30
C TYR A 151 9.91 -27.73 -4.68
N PRO A 152 10.40 -27.99 -5.90
CA PRO A 152 10.75 -29.34 -6.32
C PRO A 152 12.01 -29.81 -5.58
N VAL A 153 12.01 -31.06 -5.15
CA VAL A 153 13.20 -31.75 -4.63
C VAL A 153 13.87 -32.46 -5.80
N ILE A 154 15.07 -31.99 -6.14
CA ILE A 154 15.87 -32.51 -7.25
C ILE A 154 17.07 -33.26 -6.65
N GLY A 155 17.06 -34.58 -6.79
CA GLY A 155 18.16 -35.45 -6.36
C GLY A 155 19.28 -35.53 -7.39
N GLU A 156 20.19 -36.48 -7.16
CA GLU A 156 21.31 -36.76 -8.07
C GLU A 156 20.84 -36.96 -9.52
N ASN A 157 21.71 -36.59 -10.47
CA ASN A 157 21.45 -36.66 -11.90
C ASN A 157 20.19 -35.88 -12.35
N SER A 158 19.85 -34.80 -11.64
CA SER A 158 18.67 -33.96 -11.93
C SER A 158 17.34 -34.73 -11.85
N LYS A 159 17.29 -35.80 -11.05
CA LYS A 159 16.09 -36.61 -10.88
C LYS A 159 15.09 -35.88 -9.98
N PHE A 160 13.87 -35.72 -10.46
CA PHE A 160 12.76 -35.26 -9.62
C PHE A 160 12.38 -36.38 -8.63
N ILE A 161 12.58 -36.13 -7.33
CA ILE A 161 12.30 -37.11 -6.26
C ILE A 161 11.12 -36.70 -5.37
N GLY A 162 10.49 -35.55 -5.64
CA GLY A 162 9.32 -35.08 -4.93
C GLY A 162 9.27 -33.55 -4.87
N SER A 163 8.48 -33.00 -3.95
CA SER A 163 8.47 -31.56 -3.66
C SER A 163 8.25 -31.31 -2.18
N VAL A 164 8.73 -30.18 -1.67
CA VAL A 164 8.27 -29.62 -0.39
C VAL A 164 7.21 -28.58 -0.70
N SER A 165 6.15 -28.57 0.10
CA SER A 165 5.07 -27.61 0.02
C SER A 165 4.81 -26.98 1.37
N ILE A 166 4.40 -25.72 1.35
CA ILE A 166 3.80 -25.05 2.50
C ILE A 166 2.41 -24.57 2.10
N LEU A 167 1.44 -24.77 3.00
CA LEU A 167 0.06 -24.37 2.81
C LEU A 167 -0.24 -23.14 3.65
N ILE A 168 -0.45 -22.02 2.99
CA ILE A 168 -0.59 -20.69 3.58
C ILE A 168 -2.07 -20.31 3.66
N LYS A 169 -2.49 -19.80 4.82
CA LYS A 169 -3.77 -19.11 4.98
C LYS A 169 -3.62 -17.68 4.44
N PRO A 170 -4.18 -17.35 3.24
CA PRO A 170 -3.94 -16.06 2.60
C PRO A 170 -4.40 -14.90 3.49
N GLU A 171 -5.54 -15.03 4.16
CA GLU A 171 -6.06 -14.03 5.11
C GLU A 171 -5.01 -13.66 6.16
N LEU A 172 -4.47 -14.66 6.89
CA LEU A 172 -3.49 -14.41 7.95
C LEU A 172 -2.18 -13.88 7.38
N PHE A 173 -1.70 -14.46 6.28
CA PHE A 173 -0.43 -14.09 5.66
C PHE A 173 -0.43 -12.64 5.17
N PHE A 174 -1.42 -12.26 4.37
CA PHE A 174 -1.46 -10.91 3.84
C PHE A 174 -1.75 -9.87 4.92
N HIS A 175 -2.54 -10.20 5.95
CA HIS A 175 -2.68 -9.31 7.10
C HIS A 175 -1.38 -9.10 7.86
N ASP A 176 -0.61 -10.16 8.10
CA ASP A 176 0.65 -10.08 8.83
C ASP A 176 1.65 -9.17 8.11
N ILE A 177 1.76 -9.28 6.78
CA ILE A 177 2.74 -8.50 6.02
C ILE A 177 2.24 -7.11 5.59
N LEU A 178 0.94 -6.92 5.32
CA LEU A 178 0.42 -5.65 4.79
C LEU A 178 -0.09 -4.70 5.86
N SER A 179 -0.75 -5.21 6.91
CA SER A 179 -1.35 -4.36 7.95
C SER A 179 -0.30 -3.44 8.59
N PRO A 180 0.92 -3.90 8.94
CA PRO A 180 1.94 -3.01 9.51
C PRO A 180 2.30 -1.84 8.59
N LEU A 181 2.26 -2.04 7.27
CA LEU A 181 2.65 -1.02 6.27
C LEU A 181 1.55 0.00 6.02
N ILE A 182 0.27 -0.39 6.09
CA ILE A 182 -0.85 0.44 5.65
C ILE A 182 -1.74 0.99 6.79
N SER A 183 -1.68 0.40 7.98
CA SER A 183 -2.50 0.82 9.11
C SER A 183 -2.28 2.30 9.43
N GLY A 184 -3.38 3.04 9.49
CA GLY A 184 -3.35 4.47 9.80
C GLY A 184 -3.11 5.38 8.59
N LEU A 185 -2.96 4.85 7.38
CA LEU A 185 -2.82 5.65 6.17
C LEU A 185 -4.20 6.05 5.59
N PRO A 186 -4.29 7.19 4.87
CA PRO A 186 -5.53 7.67 4.24
C PRO A 186 -5.86 6.95 2.91
N VAL A 187 -5.64 5.64 2.84
CA VAL A 187 -5.91 4.82 1.65
C VAL A 187 -6.54 3.47 2.01
N THR A 188 -7.39 2.97 1.12
CA THR A 188 -7.84 1.58 1.10
C THR A 188 -6.92 0.78 0.18
N VAL A 189 -6.45 -0.39 0.63
CA VAL A 189 -5.60 -1.28 -0.17
C VAL A 189 -6.24 -2.65 -0.24
N LEU A 190 -6.40 -3.17 -1.45
CA LEU A 190 -6.94 -4.50 -1.71
C LEU A 190 -5.88 -5.33 -2.44
N LEU A 191 -5.80 -6.61 -2.09
CA LEU A 191 -5.10 -7.61 -2.90
C LEU A 191 -6.14 -8.58 -3.44
N VAL A 192 -6.16 -8.73 -4.76
CA VAL A 192 -7.24 -9.41 -5.46
C VAL A 192 -6.64 -10.41 -6.46
N GLN A 193 -7.09 -11.67 -6.41
CA GLN A 193 -6.75 -12.64 -7.45
C GLN A 193 -7.32 -12.18 -8.81
N THR A 194 -6.72 -12.59 -9.92
CA THR A 194 -7.11 -12.09 -11.26
C THR A 194 -8.56 -12.40 -11.66
N ASP A 195 -9.18 -13.39 -11.02
CA ASP A 195 -10.60 -13.75 -11.15
C ASP A 195 -11.54 -12.95 -10.23
N GLY A 196 -10.99 -12.08 -9.36
CA GLY A 196 -11.73 -11.17 -8.50
C GLY A 196 -11.80 -11.57 -7.03
N VAL A 197 -11.29 -12.74 -6.63
CA VAL A 197 -11.34 -13.16 -5.22
C VAL A 197 -10.43 -12.27 -4.37
N LEU A 198 -10.96 -11.65 -3.30
CA LEU A 198 -10.16 -10.89 -2.35
C LEU A 198 -9.26 -11.82 -1.53
N LEU A 199 -7.97 -11.51 -1.56
CA LEU A 199 -6.94 -12.11 -0.72
C LEU A 199 -6.61 -11.23 0.49
N PHE A 200 -6.85 -9.92 0.39
CA PHE A 200 -6.63 -8.95 1.47
C PHE A 200 -7.59 -7.75 1.35
N SER A 201 -8.15 -7.33 2.49
CA SER A 201 -8.85 -6.06 2.70
C SER A 201 -8.59 -5.60 4.14
N GLN A 202 -8.70 -4.30 4.41
CA GLN A 202 -8.73 -3.82 5.80
C GLN A 202 -9.98 -4.28 6.56
N ALA A 203 -11.08 -4.57 5.85
CA ALA A 203 -12.29 -5.20 6.38
C ALA A 203 -12.20 -6.72 6.18
N ARG A 204 -11.86 -7.45 7.25
CA ARG A 204 -11.54 -8.89 7.18
C ARG A 204 -12.70 -9.75 6.69
N GLU A 205 -13.93 -9.34 7.00
CA GLU A 205 -15.16 -9.97 6.57
C GLU A 205 -15.37 -9.97 5.05
N GLU A 206 -14.66 -9.13 4.31
CA GLU A 206 -14.69 -9.07 2.84
C GLU A 206 -13.78 -10.11 2.17
N ILE A 207 -12.85 -10.71 2.92
CA ILE A 207 -11.88 -11.65 2.37
C ILE A 207 -12.60 -12.90 1.85
N ALA A 208 -12.08 -13.44 0.74
CA ALA A 208 -12.66 -14.55 -0.03
C ALA A 208 -13.98 -14.26 -0.75
N GLN A 209 -14.55 -13.05 -0.64
CA GLN A 209 -15.60 -12.58 -1.54
C GLN A 209 -15.00 -12.21 -2.90
N ASN A 210 -15.84 -12.05 -3.94
CA ASN A 210 -15.38 -11.66 -5.27
C ASN A 210 -15.76 -10.20 -5.56
N ILE A 211 -14.77 -9.33 -5.83
CA ILE A 211 -15.01 -7.90 -6.10
C ILE A 211 -15.86 -7.66 -7.36
N PHE A 212 -15.88 -8.61 -8.29
CA PHE A 212 -16.61 -8.48 -9.55
C PHE A 212 -18.08 -8.94 -9.43
N GLU A 213 -18.49 -9.45 -8.27
CA GLU A 213 -19.90 -9.69 -8.00
C GLU A 213 -20.62 -8.37 -7.71
N LYS A 214 -21.84 -8.23 -8.27
CA LYS A 214 -22.58 -6.95 -8.37
C LYS A 214 -22.92 -6.28 -7.02
N ASN A 215 -22.67 -6.94 -5.89
CA ASN A 215 -23.15 -6.45 -4.60
C ASN A 215 -22.11 -5.73 -3.74
N MET A 216 -20.81 -5.88 -4.00
CA MET A 216 -19.78 -5.35 -3.11
C MET A 216 -19.61 -3.82 -3.23
N PHE A 217 -19.71 -3.27 -4.44
CA PHE A 217 -19.45 -1.85 -4.73
C PHE A 217 -20.63 -1.11 -5.37
N LYS A 218 -21.86 -1.39 -4.93
CA LYS A 218 -23.09 -0.78 -5.49
C LYS A 218 -23.14 0.74 -5.43
N ASN A 219 -22.43 1.33 -4.48
CA ASN A 219 -22.36 2.78 -4.31
C ASN A 219 -21.39 3.45 -5.31
N ILE A 220 -20.63 2.69 -6.11
CA ILE A 220 -19.69 3.20 -7.10
C ILE A 220 -20.32 3.08 -8.50
N LYS A 221 -20.70 4.21 -9.09
CA LYS A 221 -21.47 4.28 -10.35
C LYS A 221 -20.74 3.68 -11.54
N ASN A 222 -19.43 3.92 -11.65
CA ASN A 222 -18.59 3.48 -12.76
C ASN A 222 -17.77 2.22 -12.45
N PHE A 223 -18.18 1.43 -11.45
CA PHE A 223 -17.43 0.25 -11.03
C PHE A 223 -17.30 -0.81 -12.14
N GLU A 224 -18.32 -1.02 -12.97
CA GLU A 224 -18.26 -2.02 -14.05
C GLU A 224 -17.15 -1.72 -15.07
N GLU A 225 -16.97 -0.44 -15.42
CA GLU A 225 -15.90 0.02 -16.32
C GLU A 225 -14.52 -0.19 -15.68
N ILE A 226 -14.37 0.21 -14.40
CA ILE A 226 -13.11 0.08 -13.66
C ILE A 226 -12.76 -1.40 -13.44
N ALA A 227 -13.75 -2.25 -13.11
CA ALA A 227 -13.57 -3.68 -12.97
C ALA A 227 -13.09 -4.32 -14.28
N ALA A 228 -13.64 -3.91 -15.42
CA ALA A 228 -13.18 -4.37 -16.73
C ALA A 228 -11.73 -3.93 -17.00
N ALA A 229 -11.35 -2.71 -16.63
CA ALA A 229 -9.98 -2.22 -16.74
C ALA A 229 -9.01 -3.00 -15.84
N ILE A 230 -9.37 -3.24 -14.56
CA ILE A 230 -8.55 -4.03 -13.61
C ILE A 230 -8.33 -5.46 -14.10
N LYS A 231 -9.35 -6.09 -14.72
CA LYS A 231 -9.21 -7.43 -15.33
C LYS A 231 -8.20 -7.43 -16.47
N ARG A 232 -8.35 -6.47 -17.40
CA ARG A 232 -7.60 -6.41 -18.66
C ARG A 232 -6.16 -5.91 -18.47
N ASP A 233 -5.99 -4.84 -17.72
CA ASP A 233 -4.75 -4.06 -17.71
C ASP A 233 -3.89 -4.45 -16.51
N GLU A 234 -2.59 -4.72 -16.73
CA GLU A 234 -1.69 -5.11 -15.64
C GLU A 234 -1.43 -3.97 -14.66
N SER A 235 -1.64 -2.72 -15.06
CA SER A 235 -1.57 -1.57 -14.18
C SER A 235 -2.35 -0.41 -14.76
N GLY A 236 -2.78 0.53 -13.91
CA GLY A 236 -3.49 1.71 -14.37
C GLY A 236 -3.99 2.57 -13.23
N SER A 237 -4.77 3.58 -13.61
CA SER A 237 -5.42 4.51 -12.70
C SER A 237 -6.79 4.89 -13.25
N ALA A 238 -7.71 5.20 -12.34
CA ALA A 238 -9.06 5.67 -12.65
C ALA A 238 -9.61 6.52 -11.50
N GLU A 239 -10.79 7.10 -11.71
CA GLU A 239 -11.54 7.83 -10.68
C GLU A 239 -12.79 7.03 -10.30
N LEU A 240 -12.94 6.66 -9.03
CA LEU A 240 -14.17 6.05 -8.50
C LEU A 240 -15.22 7.14 -8.30
N ILE A 241 -16.40 7.00 -8.89
CA ILE A 241 -17.51 7.96 -8.75
C ILE A 241 -18.57 7.36 -7.83
N PHE A 242 -18.74 7.94 -6.66
CA PHE A 242 -19.72 7.47 -5.67
C PHE A 242 -21.08 8.13 -5.87
N ALA A 243 -22.16 7.36 -5.69
CA ALA A 243 -23.51 7.89 -5.56
C ALA A 243 -23.60 8.72 -4.26
N GLY A 244 -24.06 9.98 -4.36
CA GLY A 244 -24.19 10.87 -3.21
C GLY A 244 -25.08 10.26 -2.14
N GLY A 245 -24.55 10.09 -0.93
CA GLY A 245 -25.26 9.51 0.21
C GLY A 245 -24.47 9.66 1.53
N PRO A 246 -25.14 9.59 2.68
CA PRO A 246 -24.52 9.84 3.98
C PRO A 246 -23.49 8.74 4.26
N GLY A 247 -22.21 9.12 4.31
CA GLY A 247 -21.06 8.20 4.41
C GLY A 247 -19.92 8.55 3.46
N ALA A 248 -20.18 9.39 2.46
CA ALA A 248 -19.15 9.94 1.58
C ALA A 248 -18.64 11.28 2.14
N SER A 249 -17.59 11.28 2.96
CA SER A 249 -16.97 12.47 3.60
C SER A 249 -17.89 13.25 4.55
N THR A 250 -17.39 13.57 5.74
CA THR A 250 -18.06 14.46 6.71
C THR A 250 -17.87 15.93 6.40
N SER A 251 -17.34 16.29 5.23
CA SER A 251 -17.26 17.68 4.79
C SER A 251 -18.61 18.13 4.24
N GLU A 252 -19.05 19.33 4.60
CA GLU A 252 -20.27 19.97 4.09
C GLU A 252 -20.28 20.10 2.54
N ALA A 253 -19.12 19.95 1.89
CA ALA A 253 -18.97 19.89 0.44
C ALA A 253 -19.53 18.61 -0.21
N ALA A 254 -19.71 17.52 0.55
CA ALA A 254 -20.26 16.26 0.04
C ALA A 254 -21.79 16.25 -0.09
N LEU A 255 -22.47 17.26 0.46
CA LEU A 255 -23.94 17.36 0.46
C LEU A 255 -24.54 17.85 -0.87
N ALA A 256 -23.72 18.15 -1.89
CA ALA A 256 -24.22 18.74 -3.15
C ALA A 256 -23.64 18.16 -4.47
N GLY A 257 -22.82 17.10 -4.44
CA GLY A 257 -22.17 16.59 -5.66
C GLY A 257 -21.66 15.14 -5.59
N GLU A 258 -21.20 14.63 -6.74
CA GLU A 258 -20.56 13.31 -6.84
C GLU A 258 -19.20 13.32 -6.11
N VAL A 259 -18.98 12.36 -5.21
CA VAL A 259 -17.67 12.15 -4.59
C VAL A 259 -16.81 11.31 -5.54
N LYS A 260 -15.64 11.83 -5.90
CA LYS A 260 -14.67 11.19 -6.76
C LYS A 260 -13.42 10.81 -5.98
N ARG A 261 -12.89 9.61 -6.16
CA ARG A 261 -11.65 9.18 -5.48
C ARG A 261 -10.68 8.55 -6.48
N ASN A 262 -9.40 8.88 -6.39
CA ASN A 262 -8.38 8.23 -7.20
C ASN A 262 -8.24 6.76 -6.80
N VAL A 263 -8.19 5.87 -7.79
CA VAL A 263 -7.83 4.47 -7.64
C VAL A 263 -6.69 4.13 -8.59
N TYR A 264 -5.76 3.33 -8.10
CA TYR A 264 -4.59 2.85 -8.84
C TYR A 264 -4.50 1.34 -8.68
N TRP A 265 -4.03 0.66 -9.71
CA TRP A 265 -3.71 -0.75 -9.60
C TRP A 265 -2.40 -1.08 -10.30
N LEU A 266 -1.78 -2.15 -9.83
CA LEU A 266 -0.69 -2.83 -10.52
C LEU A 266 -0.82 -4.33 -10.32
N THR A 267 -0.09 -5.09 -11.12
CA THR A 267 0.01 -6.53 -11.00
C THR A 267 1.23 -6.88 -10.17
N CYS A 268 1.01 -7.63 -9.11
CA CYS A 268 2.05 -8.25 -8.32
C CYS A 268 1.90 -9.77 -8.37
N GLY A 269 2.89 -10.50 -7.89
CA GLY A 269 2.85 -11.95 -7.94
C GLY A 269 4.20 -12.59 -7.67
N LEU A 270 4.20 -13.91 -7.69
CA LEU A 270 5.40 -14.74 -7.59
C LEU A 270 5.29 -15.88 -8.59
N PHE A 271 6.37 -16.11 -9.33
CA PHE A 271 6.41 -17.05 -10.46
C PHE A 271 5.35 -16.71 -11.51
N ASP A 272 4.46 -17.64 -11.83
CA ASP A 272 3.39 -17.48 -12.80
C ASP A 272 2.05 -17.01 -12.18
N THR A 273 1.95 -17.01 -10.85
CA THR A 273 0.75 -16.56 -10.13
C THR A 273 0.73 -15.05 -10.00
N LYS A 274 -0.36 -14.44 -10.50
CA LYS A 274 -0.56 -13.00 -10.59
C LYS A 274 -1.76 -12.57 -9.76
N TRP A 275 -1.63 -11.42 -9.10
CA TRP A 275 -2.67 -10.72 -8.37
C TRP A 275 -2.71 -9.25 -8.77
N ARG A 276 -3.85 -8.60 -8.51
CA ARG A 276 -4.04 -7.16 -8.62
C ARG A 276 -3.90 -6.54 -7.24
N LEU A 277 -2.90 -5.69 -7.09
CA LEU A 277 -2.75 -4.82 -5.94
C LEU A 277 -3.41 -3.48 -6.26
N ILE A 278 -4.48 -3.17 -5.55
CA ILE A 278 -5.34 -2.01 -5.80
C ILE A 278 -5.23 -1.07 -4.60
N MET A 279 -5.15 0.23 -4.86
CA MET A 279 -5.16 1.25 -3.83
C MET A 279 -6.07 2.40 -4.23
N ALA A 280 -7.00 2.76 -3.35
CA ALA A 280 -7.89 3.91 -3.51
C ALA A 280 -7.60 4.95 -2.42
N SER A 281 -7.61 6.23 -2.79
CA SER A 281 -7.60 7.32 -1.81
C SER A 281 -8.88 7.28 -0.98
N ASN A 282 -8.81 7.63 0.31
CA ASN A 282 -10.01 7.86 1.12
C ASN A 282 -10.62 9.24 0.88
N SER A 283 -9.84 10.16 0.31
CA SER A 283 -10.21 11.56 0.12
C SER A 283 -10.88 11.81 -1.23
N ASN A 284 -11.79 12.79 -1.25
CA ASN A 284 -12.39 13.28 -2.48
C ASN A 284 -11.33 14.00 -3.34
N ILE A 285 -11.43 13.86 -4.66
CA ILE A 285 -10.67 14.69 -5.60
C ILE A 285 -11.26 16.09 -5.53
N GLU A 286 -10.53 17.00 -4.90
CA GLU A 286 -10.90 18.41 -4.87
C GLU A 286 -10.43 19.08 -6.15
N ASN A 287 -11.34 19.77 -6.83
CA ASN A 287 -10.96 20.91 -7.66
C ASN A 287 -10.44 21.98 -6.70
N LEU A 288 -9.15 21.93 -6.36
CA LEU A 288 -8.51 23.06 -5.70
C LEU A 288 -8.72 24.24 -6.63
N LEU A 289 -9.68 25.11 -6.25
CA LEU A 289 -9.96 26.35 -6.96
C LEU A 289 -8.61 26.96 -7.28
N GLU A 290 -8.39 27.29 -8.55
CA GLU A 290 -7.32 28.18 -9.00
C GLU A 290 -7.59 29.54 -8.35
N LYS A 291 -7.36 29.64 -7.05
CA LYS A 291 -7.39 30.90 -6.33
C LYS A 291 -6.11 31.57 -6.72
N ASP A 292 -6.26 32.67 -7.47
CA ASP A 292 -5.23 33.65 -7.77
C ASP A 292 -4.30 33.77 -6.57
N VAL A 293 -3.09 33.26 -6.76
CA VAL A 293 -2.08 33.24 -5.72
C VAL A 293 -1.52 34.65 -5.65
N SER A 294 -1.97 35.44 -4.67
CA SER A 294 -1.06 36.37 -3.97
C SER A 294 0.24 35.60 -3.74
N SER A 295 1.39 36.11 -4.22
CA SER A 295 2.63 35.36 -4.41
C SER A 295 2.82 34.22 -3.39
N LEU A 296 3.18 33.01 -3.82
CA LEU A 296 3.34 31.81 -2.96
C LEU A 296 4.05 32.14 -1.64
N GLU A 297 5.01 33.04 -1.69
CA GLU A 297 5.76 33.58 -0.55
C GLU A 297 4.90 34.29 0.51
N GLU A 298 3.95 35.14 0.13
CA GLU A 298 3.04 35.83 1.07
C GLU A 298 2.07 34.83 1.72
N THR A 299 1.59 33.87 0.95
CA THR A 299 0.76 32.76 1.46
C THR A 299 1.54 31.92 2.48
N GLU A 300 2.75 31.50 2.14
CA GLU A 300 3.62 30.72 3.04
C GLU A 300 3.97 31.49 4.31
N LYS A 301 4.21 32.81 4.22
CA LYS A 301 4.48 33.66 5.38
C LYS A 301 3.29 33.71 6.34
N LYS A 302 2.07 33.94 5.81
CA LYS A 302 0.84 33.95 6.62
C LYS A 302 0.61 32.60 7.31
N LEU A 303 0.81 31.50 6.58
CA LEU A 303 0.67 30.15 7.13
C LEU A 303 1.72 29.85 8.21
N SER A 304 2.96 30.30 8.04
CA SER A 304 3.99 30.14 9.07
C SER A 304 3.62 30.87 10.36
N SER A 305 3.17 32.13 10.27
CA SER A 305 2.73 32.87 11.45
C SER A 305 1.52 32.23 12.15
N ALA A 306 0.56 31.70 11.39
CA ALA A 306 -0.58 30.99 11.95
C ALA A 306 -0.17 29.67 12.65
N ALA A 307 0.75 28.91 12.05
CA ALA A 307 1.26 27.68 12.62
C ALA A 307 2.06 27.95 13.90
N GLU A 308 2.90 28.98 13.91
CA GLU A 308 3.63 29.44 15.09
C GLU A 308 2.69 29.86 16.22
N ALA A 309 1.58 30.53 15.91
CA ALA A 309 0.58 30.87 16.91
C ALA A 309 -0.04 29.61 17.54
N LEU A 310 -0.44 28.63 16.72
CA LEU A 310 -1.03 27.37 17.20
C LEU A 310 -0.07 26.56 18.08
N ILE A 311 1.18 26.37 17.65
CA ILE A 311 2.14 25.53 18.41
C ILE A 311 2.59 26.16 19.74
N ASN A 312 2.39 27.47 19.90
CA ASN A 312 2.67 28.20 21.14
C ASN A 312 1.40 28.41 22.00
N GLU A 313 0.23 27.97 21.52
CA GLU A 313 -1.00 28.06 22.29
C GLU A 313 -0.98 27.07 23.46
N PRO A 314 -1.15 27.51 24.73
CA PRO A 314 -1.08 26.62 25.89
C PRO A 314 -2.06 25.45 25.82
N GLY A 315 -3.24 25.67 25.24
CA GLY A 315 -4.26 24.63 25.02
C GLY A 315 -3.76 23.55 24.08
N PHE A 316 -3.13 23.92 22.96
CA PHE A 316 -2.60 22.96 21.98
C PHE A 316 -1.43 22.17 22.56
N ILE A 317 -0.50 22.85 23.25
CA ILE A 317 0.63 22.20 23.94
C ILE A 317 0.12 21.15 24.93
N SER A 318 -0.86 21.52 25.77
CA SER A 318 -1.48 20.60 26.74
C SER A 318 -2.12 19.40 26.06
N CYS A 319 -2.83 19.60 24.93
CA CYS A 319 -3.42 18.49 24.17
C CYS A 319 -2.35 17.52 23.65
N VAL A 320 -1.25 18.03 23.10
CA VAL A 320 -0.14 17.21 22.61
C VAL A 320 0.56 16.47 23.75
N GLU A 321 0.79 17.12 24.89
CA GLU A 321 1.44 16.50 26.06
C GLU A 321 0.62 15.38 26.68
N THR A 322 -0.69 15.60 26.81
CA THR A 322 -1.63 14.68 27.46
C THR A 322 -2.22 13.65 26.50
N LEU A 323 -1.85 13.71 25.22
CA LEU A 323 -2.38 12.88 24.13
C LEU A 323 -3.90 13.00 23.93
N ASN A 324 -4.46 14.18 24.17
CA ASN A 324 -5.87 14.46 23.93
C ASN A 324 -6.14 14.70 22.44
N ALA A 325 -6.32 13.61 21.69
CA ALA A 325 -6.48 13.64 20.24
C ALA A 325 -7.75 14.38 19.77
N GLU A 326 -8.85 14.28 20.51
CA GLU A 326 -10.11 14.93 20.16
C GLU A 326 -10.01 16.46 20.25
N ALA A 327 -9.47 16.97 21.37
CA ALA A 327 -9.27 18.40 21.55
C ALA A 327 -8.23 18.95 20.54
N ALA A 328 -7.12 18.24 20.32
CA ALA A 328 -6.13 18.61 19.32
C ALA A 328 -6.75 18.67 17.91
N GLN A 329 -7.61 17.70 17.56
CA GLN A 329 -8.31 17.68 16.27
C GLN A 329 -9.23 18.90 16.10
N GLY A 330 -9.95 19.33 17.14
CA GLY A 330 -10.79 20.54 17.07
C GLY A 330 -9.99 21.81 16.77
N MET A 331 -8.80 21.96 17.38
CA MET A 331 -7.90 23.09 17.14
C MET A 331 -7.28 23.03 15.73
N ILE A 332 -6.84 21.84 15.30
CA ILE A 332 -6.28 21.62 13.97
C ILE A 332 -7.33 21.86 12.87
N LYS A 333 -8.58 21.44 13.10
CA LYS A 333 -9.71 21.75 12.22
C LYS A 333 -9.90 23.26 12.07
N SER A 334 -9.92 23.99 13.19
CA SER A 334 -10.04 25.46 13.18
C SER A 334 -8.88 26.11 12.44
N PHE A 335 -7.65 25.61 12.61
CA PHE A 335 -6.48 26.07 11.85
C PHE A 335 -6.67 25.79 10.35
N TYR A 336 -7.14 24.61 9.96
CA TYR A 336 -7.37 24.25 8.56
C TYR A 336 -8.44 25.13 7.90
N GLU A 337 -9.59 25.32 8.53
CA GLU A 337 -10.72 26.08 7.97
C GLU A 337 -10.37 27.56 7.73
N ASN A 338 -9.50 28.13 8.58
CA ASN A 338 -8.99 29.50 8.41
C ASN A 338 -7.91 29.64 7.33
N ASN A 339 -7.40 28.52 6.79
CA ASN A 339 -6.27 28.45 5.87
C ASN A 339 -6.59 27.54 4.67
N PRO A 340 -7.48 27.96 3.75
CA PRO A 340 -8.04 27.11 2.70
C PRO A 340 -7.05 26.61 1.64
N GLN A 341 -5.79 27.05 1.69
CA GLN A 341 -4.70 26.59 0.81
C GLN A 341 -4.08 25.27 1.30
N ILE A 342 -4.37 24.87 2.54
CA ILE A 342 -3.82 23.67 3.15
C ILE A 342 -4.55 22.45 2.60
N TYR A 343 -3.78 21.42 2.25
CA TYR A 343 -4.30 20.11 1.88
C TYR A 343 -4.77 19.33 3.11
N SER A 344 -3.92 19.23 4.13
CA SER A 344 -4.22 18.67 5.45
C SER A 344 -3.28 19.24 6.52
N ALA A 345 -3.71 19.20 7.77
CA ALA A 345 -2.92 19.54 8.95
C ALA A 345 -3.11 18.44 10.01
N GLN A 346 -2.05 18.11 10.75
CA GLN A 346 -2.04 16.96 11.66
C GLN A 346 -0.88 17.06 12.66
N TRP A 347 -0.84 16.13 13.62
CA TRP A 347 0.17 16.16 14.68
C TRP A 347 0.75 14.79 15.01
N ILE A 348 1.94 14.80 15.59
CA ILE A 348 2.76 13.65 15.97
C ILE A 348 3.08 13.76 17.45
N ASP A 349 2.92 12.67 18.20
CA ASP A 349 3.22 12.65 19.63
C ASP A 349 4.72 12.45 19.94
N LYS A 350 5.06 12.47 21.23
CA LYS A 350 6.43 12.20 21.72
C LYS A 350 6.98 10.81 21.35
N ASN A 351 6.11 9.86 21.00
CA ASN A 351 6.49 8.53 20.57
C ASN A 351 6.69 8.44 19.05
N ILE A 352 6.60 9.56 18.33
CA ILE A 352 6.68 9.63 16.88
C ILE A 352 5.54 8.82 16.23
N ILE A 353 4.35 8.92 16.81
CA ILE A 353 3.12 8.35 16.26
C ILE A 353 2.24 9.50 15.77
N SER A 354 1.83 9.46 14.49
CA SER A 354 0.83 10.40 13.98
C SER A 354 -0.50 10.14 14.68
N ARG A 355 -1.09 11.15 15.32
CA ARG A 355 -2.32 11.00 16.12
C ARG A 355 -3.59 11.47 15.41
N GLY A 356 -3.48 11.72 14.11
CA GLY A 356 -4.58 12.23 13.30
C GLY A 356 -4.47 13.72 13.03
N GLY A 357 -5.49 14.24 12.36
CA GLY A 357 -5.57 15.62 11.93
C GLY A 357 -6.85 15.89 11.16
N TYR A 358 -6.82 16.93 10.35
CA TYR A 358 -7.95 17.39 9.57
C TYR A 358 -7.54 17.80 8.14
N PRO A 359 -8.32 17.45 7.10
CA PRO A 359 -9.45 16.51 7.12
C PRO A 359 -9.01 15.08 7.48
N VAL A 360 -9.90 14.32 8.13
CA VAL A 360 -9.59 12.97 8.66
C VAL A 360 -9.25 12.01 7.52
N GLU A 361 -9.93 12.13 6.38
CA GLU A 361 -9.73 11.34 5.17
C GLU A 361 -8.40 11.58 4.46
N LYS A 362 -7.66 12.64 4.84
CA LYS A 362 -6.29 12.96 4.38
C LYS A 362 -5.27 12.81 5.53
N SER A 363 -5.77 12.45 6.71
CA SER A 363 -5.09 12.25 7.99
C SER A 363 -4.25 10.97 8.07
N PHE A 364 -3.02 10.99 8.59
CA PHE A 364 -2.45 9.76 9.14
C PHE A 364 -2.92 9.59 10.59
N LYS A 365 -3.52 8.45 10.93
CA LYS A 365 -4.08 8.17 12.26
C LYS A 365 -3.44 6.94 12.89
N ASP A 366 -2.86 7.11 14.07
CA ASP A 366 -2.13 6.07 14.82
C ASP A 366 -1.01 5.40 14.00
N TYR A 367 -0.40 6.16 13.08
CA TYR A 367 0.71 5.68 12.24
C TYR A 367 2.04 5.86 12.97
N ASP A 368 2.71 4.75 13.28
CA ASP A 368 4.04 4.72 13.91
C ASP A 368 5.16 4.84 12.86
N TYR A 369 5.95 5.91 12.97
CA TYR A 369 7.09 6.19 12.10
C TYR A 369 8.39 5.49 12.54
N LYS A 370 8.51 5.03 13.79
CA LYS A 370 9.76 4.47 14.34
C LYS A 370 10.26 3.21 13.63
N PRO A 371 9.41 2.28 13.13
CA PRO A 371 9.91 1.11 12.41
C PRO A 371 10.56 1.43 11.05
N ILE A 372 10.46 2.67 10.56
CA ILE A 372 10.99 3.13 9.26
C ILE A 372 10.59 2.17 8.14
N LYS A 373 9.28 2.05 7.92
CA LYS A 373 8.67 1.15 6.94
C LYS A 373 8.87 1.66 5.51
N THR A 374 8.99 2.98 5.37
CA THR A 374 9.21 3.67 4.09
C THR A 374 10.33 4.73 4.20
N PRO A 375 10.93 5.17 3.08
CA PRO A 375 11.88 6.28 3.09
C PRO A 375 11.30 7.59 3.65
N ARG A 376 9.98 7.80 3.52
CA ARG A 376 9.27 8.93 4.13
C ARG A 376 9.40 8.91 5.65
N ASP A 377 9.23 7.74 6.28
CA ASP A 377 9.24 7.63 7.74
C ASP A 377 10.56 8.13 8.33
N LYS A 378 11.68 7.82 7.66
CA LYS A 378 13.01 8.30 8.06
C LYS A 378 13.07 9.83 8.11
N ILE A 379 12.47 10.52 7.13
CA ILE A 379 12.46 11.98 7.09
C ILE A 379 11.67 12.54 8.29
N PHE A 380 10.56 11.92 8.67
CA PHE A 380 9.77 12.32 9.83
C PHE A 380 10.52 12.05 11.15
N VAL A 381 11.17 10.89 11.30
CA VAL A 381 11.99 10.58 12.48
C VAL A 381 13.16 11.57 12.61
N ASP A 382 13.88 11.83 11.52
CA ASP A 382 15.02 12.76 11.51
C ASP A 382 14.54 14.21 11.79
N SER A 383 13.37 14.59 11.27
CA SER A 383 12.76 15.91 11.53
C SER A 383 12.39 16.07 13.01
N PHE A 384 11.78 15.05 13.61
CA PHE A 384 11.46 15.02 15.03
C PHE A 384 12.71 15.14 15.89
N ALA A 385 13.75 14.35 15.59
CA ALA A 385 15.01 14.36 16.31
C ALA A 385 15.74 15.72 16.25
N SER A 386 15.55 16.49 15.17
CA SER A 386 16.16 17.81 15.03
C SER A 386 15.61 18.86 16.01
N GLY A 387 14.39 18.68 16.52
CA GLY A 387 13.74 19.63 17.45
C GLY A 387 13.54 21.04 16.88
N ALA A 388 13.61 21.18 15.56
CA ALA A 388 13.57 22.44 14.82
C ALA A 388 12.54 22.37 13.69
N PHE A 389 12.14 23.54 13.19
CA PHE A 389 11.29 23.64 12.01
C PHE A 389 11.96 22.97 10.80
N LYS A 390 11.16 22.24 10.00
CA LYS A 390 11.59 21.60 8.76
C LYS A 390 10.55 21.80 7.67
N SER A 391 11.02 21.97 6.43
CA SER A 391 10.17 21.98 5.25
C SER A 391 10.82 21.17 4.13
N PHE A 392 10.02 20.35 3.44
CA PHE A 392 10.46 19.49 2.35
C PHE A 392 9.28 19.09 1.46
N SER A 393 9.55 18.63 0.24
CA SER A 393 8.50 18.12 -0.67
C SER A 393 8.58 16.60 -0.79
N LEU A 394 7.43 15.92 -0.72
CA LEU A 394 7.31 14.45 -0.87
C LEU A 394 6.05 14.07 -1.64
N GLN A 395 6.10 12.92 -2.30
CA GLN A 395 4.92 12.26 -2.88
C GLN A 395 3.99 11.75 -1.79
N LEU A 396 2.71 12.14 -1.84
CA LEU A 396 1.66 11.64 -0.95
C LEU A 396 1.41 10.15 -1.18
N VAL A 397 0.86 9.46 -0.18
CA VAL A 397 0.59 8.01 -0.26
C VAL A 397 -0.45 7.72 -1.34
N GLU A 398 -1.48 8.56 -1.39
CA GLU A 398 -2.61 8.55 -2.31
C GLU A 398 -2.30 9.16 -3.70
N GLY A 399 -1.06 9.60 -3.94
CA GLY A 399 -0.61 10.24 -5.18
C GLY A 399 -0.57 11.77 -5.13
N GLY A 400 0.22 12.35 -6.02
CA GLY A 400 0.51 13.79 -6.05
C GLY A 400 1.64 14.21 -5.11
N THR A 401 2.12 15.45 -5.24
CA THR A 401 3.21 15.98 -4.42
C THR A 401 2.66 16.94 -3.37
N GLY A 402 3.16 16.84 -2.13
CA GLY A 402 2.90 17.79 -1.06
C GLY A 402 4.20 18.44 -0.59
N LYS A 403 4.14 19.75 -0.30
CA LYS A 403 5.15 20.46 0.47
C LYS A 403 4.72 20.43 1.94
N PHE A 404 5.57 19.85 2.78
CA PHE A 404 5.35 19.60 4.19
C PHE A 404 6.03 20.68 5.02
N TYR A 405 5.37 21.14 6.07
CA TYR A 405 5.88 22.13 7.02
C TYR A 405 5.72 21.59 8.43
N LEU A 406 6.83 21.26 9.07
CA LEU A 406 6.90 20.54 10.34
C LEU A 406 7.41 21.49 11.43
N TYR A 407 6.61 21.68 12.47
CA TYR A 407 6.87 22.57 13.60
C TYR A 407 7.01 21.76 14.89
N PRO A 408 8.08 21.96 15.68
CA PRO A 408 8.21 21.33 16.98
C PRO A 408 7.23 21.94 17.99
N VAL A 409 6.51 21.10 18.71
CA VAL A 409 5.68 21.54 19.85
C VAL A 409 6.51 21.34 21.12
N LYS A 410 6.67 22.41 21.90
CA LYS A 410 7.52 22.40 23.10
C LYS A 410 6.76 22.84 24.33
N SER A 411 7.03 22.18 25.45
CA SER A 411 6.55 22.57 26.78
C SER A 411 7.74 22.70 27.72
N GLY A 412 7.90 23.85 28.36
CA GLY A 412 9.06 24.14 29.21
C GLY A 412 10.41 23.93 28.50
N GLY A 413 10.47 24.19 27.18
CA GLY A 413 11.66 23.97 26.34
C GLY A 413 11.90 22.52 25.90
N LYS A 414 11.14 21.55 26.42
CA LYS A 414 11.21 20.14 26.02
C LYS A 414 10.30 19.85 24.85
N MET A 415 10.77 19.02 23.91
CA MET A 415 9.97 18.54 22.79
C MET A 415 8.89 17.57 23.27
N VAL A 416 7.63 17.87 22.99
CA VAL A 416 6.48 17.05 23.40
C VAL A 416 5.71 16.45 22.23
N GLY A 417 5.92 16.98 21.03
CA GLY A 417 5.36 16.47 19.79
C GLY A 417 5.72 17.35 18.60
N MET A 418 5.07 17.13 17.47
CA MET A 418 5.16 17.99 16.29
C MET A 418 3.78 18.29 15.75
N PHE A 419 3.62 19.49 15.22
CA PHE A 419 2.51 19.86 14.36
C PHE A 419 3.02 19.98 12.94
N TYR A 420 2.24 19.55 11.95
CA TYR A 420 2.58 19.81 10.57
C TYR A 420 1.38 19.98 9.67
N TYR A 421 1.58 20.71 8.58
CA TYR A 421 0.61 20.84 7.51
C TYR A 421 1.25 20.61 6.15
N ILE A 422 0.39 20.35 5.17
CA ILE A 422 0.76 20.02 3.80
C ILE A 422 0.08 21.00 2.86
N ILE A 423 0.82 21.52 1.88
CA ILE A 423 0.27 22.21 0.71
C ILE A 423 0.49 21.32 -0.51
N LYS A 424 -0.53 21.05 -1.31
CA LYS A 424 -0.36 20.29 -2.57
C LYS A 424 0.40 21.14 -3.59
N VAL A 425 1.40 20.54 -4.23
CA VAL A 425 2.15 21.13 -5.33
C VAL A 425 1.52 20.63 -6.62
N LYS A 426 1.07 21.56 -7.49
CA LYS A 426 0.59 21.23 -8.84
C LYS A 426 1.71 20.73 -9.73
#